data_AF-A0A9W8A1B3-F1
#
_entry.id   AF-A0A9W8A1B3-F1
#
_cell.length_a   1.000
_cell.length_b   1.000
_cell.length_c   1.000
_cell.angle_alpha   90.00
_cell.angle_beta   90.00
_cell.angle_gamma   90.00
#
_symmetry.space_group_name_H-M   'P 1'
#
loop_
_entity.id
_entity.type
_entity.pdbx_description
1 polymer ?
#
loop_
_entity_poly.entity_id
_entity_poly.type
_entity_poly.pdbx_seq_one_letter_code
_entity_poly.pdbx_strand_id
1 'polypeptide(L)'
;MATAQVLLQRFYYVSSLKQFPLRDTMLACLFLASKLEEAPRKIRDVINVFDYLIKRKRGQPVTPLEAFSQTFYDFKNGLTVAELQLLKRLAFNVQVELPYALLVNYLRCLQLSGHPVVPQRAWNYLNDALRTPVYVCYQPPTLACAAIYLAARFAGVALPAQPAWWTVFACHEGDLVTVAGYVLSLYHTPPPADLPLTLAELETYRAHGNDGGTGSAT
;
A
#
# COMPACT_ATOMS: atom_id res chain seq x y z
N MET A 1 4.62 8.31 1.24
CA MET A 1 3.66 7.26 1.69
C MET A 1 3.50 6.16 0.66
N ALA A 2 3.10 6.46 -0.59
CA ALA A 2 2.96 5.45 -1.65
C ALA A 2 4.22 4.59 -1.85
N THR A 3 5.40 5.22 -1.96
CA THR A 3 6.70 4.53 -2.05
C THR A 3 6.93 3.52 -0.93
N ALA A 4 6.63 3.90 0.32
CA ALA A 4 6.77 3.00 1.47
C ALA A 4 5.84 1.78 1.38
N GLN A 5 4.61 1.96 0.89
CA GLN A 5 3.66 0.85 0.72
C GLN A 5 4.10 -0.11 -0.38
N VAL A 6 4.61 0.41 -1.50
CA VAL A 6 5.15 -0.45 -2.58
C VAL A 6 6.38 -1.22 -2.09
N LEU A 7 7.30 -0.58 -1.36
CA LEU A 7 8.45 -1.26 -0.77
C LEU A 7 8.04 -2.36 0.21
N LEU A 8 7.03 -2.09 1.05
CA LEU A 8 6.48 -3.07 1.99
C LEU A 8 5.91 -4.29 1.25
N GLN A 9 5.13 -4.05 0.20
CA GLN A 9 4.59 -5.13 -0.63
C GLN A 9 5.72 -5.92 -1.28
N ARG A 10 6.64 -5.27 -1.99
CA ARG A 10 7.80 -5.94 -2.63
C ARG A 10 8.58 -6.79 -1.64
N PHE A 11 8.80 -6.29 -0.43
CA PHE A 11 9.50 -7.03 0.62
C PHE A 11 8.79 -8.32 1.02
N TYR A 12 7.47 -8.28 1.19
CA TYR A 12 6.69 -9.46 1.57
C TYR A 12 6.37 -10.42 0.42
N TYR A 13 6.64 -10.03 -0.83
CA TYR A 13 6.68 -10.97 -1.95
C TYR A 13 7.93 -11.87 -1.94
N VAL A 14 9.01 -11.44 -1.28
CA VAL A 14 10.28 -12.19 -1.17
C VAL A 14 10.57 -12.72 0.24
N SER A 15 9.87 -12.19 1.25
CA SER A 15 10.10 -12.49 2.67
C SER A 15 8.79 -12.87 3.36
N SER A 16 8.89 -13.69 4.40
CA SER A 16 7.71 -14.14 5.15
C SER A 16 7.37 -13.22 6.33
N LEU A 17 6.08 -12.95 6.53
CA LEU A 17 5.53 -12.33 7.74
C LEU A 17 5.87 -13.11 9.03
N LYS A 18 6.16 -14.41 8.93
CA LYS A 18 6.59 -15.23 10.08
C LYS A 18 8.02 -14.89 10.54
N GLN A 19 8.86 -14.41 9.63
CA GLN A 19 10.27 -14.12 9.94
C GLN A 19 10.47 -12.65 10.32
N PHE A 20 9.72 -11.74 9.70
CA PHE A 20 9.89 -10.30 9.86
C PHE A 20 8.60 -9.67 10.40
N PRO A 21 8.62 -9.13 11.63
CA PRO A 21 7.44 -8.51 12.24
C PRO A 21 6.99 -7.29 11.45
N LEU A 22 5.68 -7.22 11.18
CA LEU A 22 5.07 -6.15 10.41
C LEU A 22 5.37 -4.77 10.99
N ARG A 23 5.35 -4.64 12.32
CA ARG A 23 5.66 -3.41 13.06
C ARG A 23 6.98 -2.77 12.62
N ASP A 24 8.05 -3.55 12.64
CA ASP A 24 9.41 -3.05 12.43
C ASP A 24 9.67 -2.85 10.93
N THR A 25 9.13 -3.73 10.09
CA THR A 25 9.21 -3.59 8.63
C THR A 25 8.45 -2.37 8.12
N MET A 26 7.25 -2.07 8.64
CA MET A 26 6.50 -0.86 8.28
C MET A 26 7.27 0.42 8.63
N LEU A 27 7.83 0.48 9.84
CA LEU A 27 8.68 1.57 10.30
C LEU A 27 9.89 1.77 9.39
N ALA A 28 10.59 0.68 9.07
CA ALA A 28 11.75 0.71 8.18
C ALA A 28 11.37 1.17 6.75
N CYS A 29 10.27 0.68 6.18
CA CYS A 29 9.81 1.10 4.87
C CYS A 29 9.47 2.60 4.82
N LEU A 30 8.81 3.12 5.86
CA LEU A 30 8.47 4.55 5.95
C LEU A 30 9.72 5.41 6.12
N PHE A 31 10.65 5.01 6.99
CA PHE A 31 11.91 5.71 7.21
C PHE A 31 12.79 5.71 5.96
N LEU A 32 12.95 4.56 5.30
CA LEU A 32 13.70 4.44 4.06
C LEU A 32 13.08 5.27 2.94
N ALA A 33 11.76 5.20 2.74
CA ALA A 33 11.08 6.01 1.74
C ALA A 33 11.27 7.51 1.97
N SER A 34 11.33 7.98 3.22
CA SER A 34 11.61 9.41 3.50
C SER A 34 12.97 9.87 2.97
N LYS A 35 13.97 8.97 2.98
CA LYS A 35 15.30 9.25 2.42
C LYS A 35 15.27 9.22 0.88
N LEU A 36 14.54 8.29 0.29
CA LEU A 36 14.44 8.14 -1.17
C LEU A 36 13.70 9.31 -1.84
N GLU A 37 12.70 9.87 -1.17
CA GLU A 37 11.90 11.00 -1.67
C GLU A 37 12.53 12.36 -1.29
N GLU A 38 13.80 12.40 -0.89
CA GLU A 38 14.53 13.62 -0.51
C GLU A 38 13.83 14.45 0.59
N ALA A 39 13.06 13.78 1.46
CA ALA A 39 12.35 14.38 2.58
C ALA A 39 12.67 13.67 3.90
N PRO A 40 13.97 13.58 4.29
CA PRO A 40 14.41 12.75 5.41
C PRO A 40 13.78 13.20 6.73
N ARG A 41 13.30 12.22 7.51
CA ARG A 41 12.75 12.46 8.85
C ARG A 41 13.66 11.89 9.93
N LYS A 42 13.68 12.50 11.11
CA LYS A 42 14.43 11.96 12.24
C LYS A 42 13.77 10.66 12.68
N ILE A 43 14.59 9.65 12.98
CA ILE A 43 14.12 8.34 13.45
C ILE A 43 13.18 8.46 14.67
N ARG A 44 13.49 9.40 15.58
CA ARG A 44 12.67 9.67 16.77
C ARG A 44 11.26 10.12 16.41
N ASP A 45 11.11 11.00 15.42
CA ASP A 45 9.81 11.54 15.03
C ASP A 45 8.94 10.43 14.42
N VAL A 46 9.54 9.57 13.60
CA VAL A 46 8.87 8.41 12.99
C VAL A 46 8.41 7.43 14.08
N ILE A 47 9.28 7.11 15.04
CA ILE A 47 8.93 6.20 16.16
C ILE A 47 7.81 6.79 17.01
N ASN A 48 7.88 8.07 17.37
CA ASN A 48 6.88 8.72 18.22
C ASN A 48 5.48 8.72 17.59
N VAL A 49 5.38 9.03 16.29
CA VAL A 49 4.11 8.99 15.57
C VAL A 49 3.59 7.57 15.47
N PHE A 50 4.47 6.60 15.22
CA PHE A 50 4.06 5.20 15.09
C PHE A 50 3.58 4.59 16.42
N ASP A 51 4.28 4.88 17.53
CA ASP A 51 3.86 4.50 18.87
C ASP A 51 2.51 5.14 19.25
N TYR A 52 2.33 6.43 18.94
CA TYR A 52 1.04 7.12 19.08
C TYR A 52 -0.09 6.40 18.32
N LEU A 53 0.14 6.00 17.06
CA LEU A 53 -0.85 5.32 16.23
C LEU A 53 -1.20 3.93 16.79
N ILE A 54 -0.20 3.17 17.28
CA ILE A 54 -0.43 1.87 17.90
C ILE A 54 -1.25 2.01 19.18
N LYS A 55 -0.86 2.93 20.08
CA LYS A 55 -1.58 3.18 21.33
C LYS A 55 -3.02 3.58 21.06
N ARG A 56 -3.24 4.49 20.10
CA ARG A 56 -4.58 4.94 19.69
C ARG A 56 -5.41 3.78 19.14
N LYS A 57 -4.84 2.92 18.29
CA LYS A 57 -5.54 1.74 17.74
C LYS A 57 -5.93 0.76 18.85
N ARG A 58 -5.08 0.61 19.87
CA ARG A 58 -5.28 -0.31 21.01
C ARG A 58 -6.12 0.29 22.15
N GLY A 59 -6.60 1.53 22.02
CA GLY A 59 -7.32 2.21 23.10
C GLY A 59 -6.48 2.49 24.35
N GLN A 60 -5.16 2.51 24.24
CA GLN A 60 -4.25 2.76 25.35
C GLN A 60 -4.08 4.27 25.59
N PRO A 61 -3.74 4.69 26.83
CA PRO A 61 -3.49 6.10 27.12
C PRO A 61 -2.34 6.63 26.26
N VAL A 62 -2.62 7.72 25.54
CA VAL A 62 -1.67 8.34 24.63
C VAL A 62 -0.71 9.23 25.43
N THR A 63 0.32 8.61 26.00
CA THR A 63 1.44 9.33 26.63
C THR A 63 2.62 9.43 25.67
N PRO A 64 3.30 10.59 25.62
CA PRO A 64 4.53 10.73 24.85
C PRO A 64 5.56 9.67 25.24
N LEU A 65 6.21 9.07 24.24
CA LEU A 65 7.24 8.07 24.47
C LEU A 65 8.49 8.76 25.06
N GLU A 66 8.94 8.28 26.22
CA GLU A 66 10.16 8.78 26.84
C GLU A 66 11.39 8.40 26.01
N ALA A 67 12.26 9.37 25.76
CA ALA A 67 13.40 9.21 24.85
C ALA A 67 14.45 8.18 25.31
N PHE A 68 14.47 7.85 26.61
CA PHE A 68 15.39 6.87 27.21
C PHE A 68 14.67 5.59 27.65
N SER A 69 13.40 5.41 27.27
CA SER A 69 12.66 4.19 27.57
C SER A 69 13.24 2.99 26.82
N GLN A 70 13.17 1.81 27.44
CA GLN A 70 13.54 0.55 26.79
C GLN A 70 12.74 0.35 25.49
N THR A 71 11.45 0.66 25.51
CA THR A 71 10.56 0.60 24.35
C THR A 71 11.08 1.41 23.17
N PHE A 72 11.59 2.62 23.41
CA PHE A 72 12.18 3.45 22.34
C PHE A 72 13.42 2.78 21.73
N TYR A 73 14.30 2.21 22.55
CA TYR A 73 15.47 1.49 22.07
C TYR A 73 15.08 0.24 21.27
N ASP A 74 14.06 -0.49 21.69
CA ASP A 74 13.57 -1.67 20.98
C ASP A 74 13.02 -1.29 19.60
N PHE A 75 12.21 -0.23 19.51
CA PHE A 75 11.74 0.31 18.22
C PHE A 75 12.89 0.75 17.32
N LYS A 76 13.87 1.48 17.88
CA LYS A 76 15.03 1.97 17.13
C LYS A 76 15.88 0.82 16.59
N ASN A 77 16.17 -0.18 17.41
CA ASN A 77 16.94 -1.34 17.03
C ASN A 77 16.20 -2.19 15.99
N GLY A 78 14.90 -2.45 16.20
CA GLY A 78 14.04 -3.16 15.27
C GLY A 78 13.98 -2.47 13.91
N LEU A 79 13.77 -1.15 13.88
CA LEU A 79 13.76 -0.35 12.65
C LEU A 79 15.11 -0.44 11.91
N THR A 80 16.23 -0.29 12.62
CA THR A 80 17.57 -0.33 12.01
C THR A 80 17.86 -1.69 11.39
N VAL A 81 17.53 -2.78 12.10
CA VAL A 81 17.70 -4.15 11.59
C VAL A 81 16.76 -4.40 10.40
N ALA A 82 15.49 -4.01 10.50
CA ALA A 82 14.51 -4.19 9.44
C ALA A 82 14.89 -3.39 8.18
N GLU A 83 15.44 -2.18 8.31
CA GLU A 83 15.94 -1.39 7.18
C GLU A 83 17.09 -2.09 6.45
N LEU A 84 18.05 -2.64 7.20
CA LEU A 84 19.14 -3.41 6.61
C LEU A 84 18.62 -4.65 5.86
N GLN A 85 17.64 -5.35 6.42
CA GLN A 85 17.03 -6.53 5.80
C GLN A 85 16.23 -6.15 4.55
N LEU A 86 15.50 -5.03 4.58
CA LEU A 86 14.76 -4.50 3.45
C LEU A 86 15.70 -4.25 2.24
N LEU A 87 16.81 -3.55 2.47
CA LEU A 87 17.80 -3.26 1.44
C LEU A 87 18.43 -4.54 0.87
N LYS A 88 18.80 -5.50 1.74
CA LYS A 88 19.38 -6.79 1.33
C LYS A 88 18.41 -7.63 0.50
N ARG A 89 17.16 -7.77 0.96
CA ARG A 89 16.15 -8.61 0.30
C ARG A 89 15.68 -8.05 -1.04
N LEU A 90 15.65 -6.73 -1.17
CA LEU A 90 15.34 -6.06 -2.43
C LEU A 90 16.59 -5.86 -3.32
N ALA A 91 17.76 -6.35 -2.92
CA ALA A 91 19.02 -6.17 -3.64
C ALA A 91 19.28 -4.69 -4.02
N PHE A 92 18.95 -3.77 -3.11
CA PHE A 92 19.00 -2.31 -3.32
C PHE A 92 18.11 -1.78 -4.46
N ASN A 93 17.21 -2.59 -5.05
CA ASN A 93 16.19 -2.14 -5.98
C ASN A 93 15.02 -1.48 -5.22
N VAL A 94 15.24 -0.24 -4.81
CA VAL A 94 14.31 0.57 -4.01
C VAL A 94 13.62 1.67 -4.83
N GLN A 95 13.90 1.74 -6.13
CA GLN A 95 13.27 2.70 -7.03
C GLN A 95 11.80 2.30 -7.26
N VAL A 96 10.88 3.24 -7.02
CA VAL A 96 9.45 3.03 -7.19
C VAL A 96 8.93 4.08 -8.16
N GLU A 97 8.45 3.63 -9.31
CA GLU A 97 7.74 4.48 -10.25
C GLU A 97 6.25 4.46 -9.92
N LEU A 98 5.68 5.64 -9.68
CA LEU A 98 4.28 5.79 -9.33
C LEU A 98 3.47 6.30 -10.54
N PRO A 99 2.23 5.81 -10.75
CA PRO A 99 1.43 6.10 -11.94
C PRO A 99 0.81 7.51 -11.98
N TYR A 100 1.05 8.36 -10.97
CA TYR A 100 0.38 9.67 -10.83
C TYR A 100 0.71 10.65 -11.97
N ALA A 101 1.98 10.72 -12.39
CA ALA A 101 2.38 11.57 -13.51
C ALA A 101 1.76 11.07 -14.83
N LEU A 102 1.71 9.74 -15.03
CA LEU A 102 1.08 9.13 -16.20
C LEU A 102 -0.42 9.40 -16.23
N LEU A 103 -1.10 9.31 -15.08
CA LEU A 103 -2.53 9.61 -14.96
C LEU A 103 -2.84 11.01 -15.48
N VAL A 104 -2.09 12.04 -15.04
CA VAL A 104 -2.31 13.42 -15.49
C VAL A 104 -2.12 13.56 -16.99
N ASN A 105 -1.08 12.93 -17.54
CA ASN A 105 -0.81 12.96 -18.98
C ASN A 105 -1.91 12.26 -19.78
N TYR A 106 -2.36 11.09 -19.34
CA TYR A 106 -3.40 10.31 -20.01
C TYR A 106 -4.76 11.02 -19.97
N LEU A 107 -5.12 11.62 -18.83
CA LEU A 107 -6.33 12.45 -18.71
C LEU A 107 -6.30 13.64 -19.67
N ARG A 108 -5.13 14.26 -19.89
CA ARG A 108 -4.98 15.35 -20.88
C ARG A 108 -5.11 14.83 -22.30
N CYS A 109 -4.49 13.70 -22.64
CA CYS A 109 -4.61 13.07 -23.95
C CYS A 109 -6.06 12.70 -24.29
N LEU A 110 -6.82 12.23 -23.29
CA LEU A 110 -8.23 11.88 -23.44
C LEU A 110 -9.19 13.07 -23.31
N GLN A 111 -8.67 14.30 -23.14
CA GLN A 111 -9.45 15.51 -22.93
C GLN A 111 -10.40 15.44 -21.71
N LEU A 112 -10.06 14.61 -20.72
CA LEU A 112 -10.81 14.41 -19.48
C LEU A 112 -10.33 15.29 -18.32
N SER A 113 -9.24 16.04 -18.50
CA SER A 113 -8.65 16.86 -17.43
C SER A 113 -9.61 17.94 -16.90
N GLY A 114 -10.54 18.42 -17.72
CA GLY A 114 -11.56 19.41 -17.33
C GLY A 114 -12.84 18.80 -16.74
N HIS A 115 -12.98 17.47 -16.76
CA HIS A 115 -14.19 16.82 -16.25
C HIS A 115 -14.25 16.95 -14.71
N PRO A 116 -15.40 17.34 -14.11
CA PRO A 116 -15.46 17.68 -12.69
C PRO A 116 -15.17 16.50 -11.75
N VAL A 117 -15.50 15.27 -12.16
CA VAL A 117 -15.43 14.08 -11.28
C VAL A 117 -14.29 13.11 -11.62
N VAL A 118 -13.95 12.97 -12.91
CA VAL A 118 -13.12 11.85 -13.39
C VAL A 118 -11.66 11.94 -12.91
N PRO A 119 -10.96 13.09 -13.02
CA PRO A 119 -9.58 13.21 -12.56
C PRO A 119 -9.40 12.89 -11.08
N GLN A 120 -10.22 13.51 -10.22
CA GLN A 120 -10.15 13.29 -8.78
C GLN A 120 -10.47 11.84 -8.42
N ARG A 121 -11.48 11.26 -9.07
CA ARG A 121 -11.88 9.88 -8.78
C ARG A 121 -10.84 8.86 -9.24
N ALA A 122 -10.25 9.06 -10.42
CA ALA A 122 -9.15 8.22 -10.89
C ALA A 122 -7.93 8.30 -9.95
N TRP A 123 -7.61 9.50 -9.45
CA TRP A 123 -6.56 9.68 -8.45
C TRP A 123 -6.86 8.92 -7.16
N ASN A 124 -8.11 8.97 -6.68
CA ASN A 124 -8.54 8.24 -5.50
C ASN A 124 -8.43 6.71 -5.71
N TYR A 125 -8.82 6.20 -6.89
CA TYR A 125 -8.67 4.77 -7.21
C TYR A 125 -7.20 4.32 -7.21
N LEU A 126 -6.26 5.15 -7.68
CA LEU A 126 -4.83 4.84 -7.55
C LEU A 126 -4.38 4.77 -6.09
N ASN A 127 -4.84 5.70 -5.25
CA ASN A 127 -4.53 5.66 -3.83
C ASN A 127 -5.09 4.42 -3.13
N ASP A 128 -6.32 4.02 -3.48
CA ASP A 128 -6.94 2.82 -2.93
C ASP A 128 -6.24 1.55 -3.44
N ALA A 129 -5.79 1.55 -4.70
CA ALA A 129 -5.03 0.46 -5.30
C ALA A 129 -3.73 0.13 -4.54
N LEU A 130 -3.13 1.08 -3.80
CA LEU A 130 -1.97 0.82 -2.91
C LEU A 130 -2.28 -0.16 -1.77
N ARG A 131 -3.56 -0.42 -1.49
CA ARG A 131 -4.02 -1.43 -0.51
C ARG A 131 -4.13 -2.84 -1.10
N THR A 132 -3.86 -2.98 -2.40
CA THR A 132 -3.93 -4.24 -3.16
C THR A 132 -2.55 -4.57 -3.75
N PRO A 133 -2.29 -5.80 -4.20
CA PRO A 133 -0.99 -6.18 -4.78
C PRO A 133 -0.72 -5.58 -6.18
N VAL A 134 -1.65 -4.82 -6.76
CA VAL A 134 -1.55 -4.41 -8.17
C VAL A 134 -0.30 -3.58 -8.49
N TYR A 135 0.22 -2.81 -7.52
CA TYR A 135 1.43 -1.99 -7.68
C TYR A 135 2.72 -2.80 -7.85
N VAL A 136 2.71 -4.08 -7.47
CA VAL A 136 3.84 -5.00 -7.69
C VAL A 136 3.59 -6.01 -8.81
N CYS A 137 2.34 -6.16 -9.24
CA CYS A 137 1.96 -7.08 -10.31
C CYS A 137 1.85 -6.42 -11.69
N TYR A 138 1.55 -5.11 -11.76
CA TYR A 138 1.28 -4.41 -13.02
C TYR A 138 2.16 -3.17 -13.19
N GLN A 139 2.41 -2.81 -14.45
CA GLN A 139 3.20 -1.64 -14.79
C GLN A 139 2.42 -0.34 -14.54
N PRO A 140 3.10 0.79 -14.22
CA PRO A 140 2.44 2.07 -13.95
C PRO A 140 1.46 2.56 -15.05
N PRO A 141 1.74 2.40 -16.36
CA PRO A 141 0.78 2.73 -17.42
C PRO A 141 -0.57 2.01 -17.28
N THR A 142 -0.54 0.71 -16.97
CA THR A 142 -1.72 -0.13 -16.79
C THR A 142 -2.53 0.31 -15.58
N LEU A 143 -1.87 0.65 -14.48
CA LEU A 143 -2.53 1.18 -13.28
C LEU A 143 -3.25 2.50 -13.54
N ALA A 144 -2.58 3.44 -14.24
CA ALA A 144 -3.17 4.72 -14.62
C ALA A 144 -4.39 4.52 -15.53
N CYS A 145 -4.27 3.65 -16.54
CA CYS A 145 -5.37 3.33 -17.44
C CYS A 145 -6.53 2.66 -16.70
N ALA A 146 -6.28 1.74 -15.78
CA ALA A 146 -7.33 1.05 -15.02
C ALA A 146 -8.10 2.02 -14.12
N ALA A 147 -7.40 2.98 -13.51
CA ALA A 147 -8.02 4.02 -12.71
C ALA A 147 -8.91 4.95 -13.55
N ILE A 148 -8.47 5.37 -14.74
CA ILE A 148 -9.29 6.15 -15.68
C ILE A 148 -10.49 5.34 -16.17
N TYR A 149 -10.28 4.07 -16.50
CA TYR A 149 -11.32 3.15 -16.94
C TYR A 149 -12.44 3.04 -15.91
N LEU A 150 -12.11 2.83 -14.63
CA LEU A 150 -13.06 2.81 -13.53
C LEU A 150 -13.77 4.16 -13.36
N ALA A 151 -13.02 5.27 -13.36
CA ALA A 151 -13.58 6.61 -13.15
C ALA A 151 -14.52 7.04 -14.28
N ALA A 152 -14.18 6.75 -15.53
CA ALA A 152 -15.02 7.03 -16.69
C ALA A 152 -16.32 6.22 -16.66
N ARG A 153 -16.24 4.93 -16.33
CA ARG A 153 -17.44 4.07 -16.16
C ARG A 153 -18.34 4.56 -15.04
N PHE A 154 -17.76 4.96 -13.90
CA PHE A 154 -18.52 5.54 -12.80
C PHE A 154 -19.23 6.84 -13.21
N ALA A 155 -18.55 7.70 -13.99
CA ALA A 155 -19.10 8.98 -14.43
C ALA A 155 -20.04 8.86 -15.66
N GLY A 156 -20.24 7.65 -16.21
CA GLY A 156 -21.03 7.46 -17.42
C GLY A 156 -20.41 8.05 -18.69
N VAL A 157 -19.09 8.29 -18.70
CA VAL A 157 -18.36 8.86 -19.84
C VAL A 157 -17.96 7.75 -20.80
N ALA A 158 -18.49 7.80 -22.03
CA ALA A 158 -18.12 6.88 -23.09
C ALA A 158 -16.76 7.28 -23.68
N LEU A 159 -15.77 6.38 -23.55
CA LEU A 159 -14.46 6.55 -24.16
C LEU A 159 -14.40 5.83 -25.52
N PRO A 160 -13.48 6.22 -26.43
CA PRO A 160 -13.34 5.59 -27.74
C PRO A 160 -13.14 4.08 -27.65
N ALA A 161 -13.93 3.33 -28.42
CA ALA A 161 -13.92 1.86 -28.43
C ALA A 161 -13.28 1.26 -29.70
N GLN A 162 -13.12 2.04 -30.77
CA GLN A 162 -12.55 1.58 -32.05
C GLN A 162 -11.53 2.60 -32.62
N PRO A 163 -10.21 2.33 -32.49
CA PRO A 163 -9.63 1.33 -31.59
C PRO A 163 -9.91 1.68 -30.13
N ALA A 164 -9.86 0.69 -29.23
CA ALA A 164 -10.11 0.93 -27.83
C ALA A 164 -9.05 1.89 -27.25
N TRP A 165 -9.47 2.93 -26.53
CA TRP A 165 -8.61 4.04 -26.14
C TRP A 165 -7.33 3.63 -25.38
N TRP A 166 -7.38 2.52 -24.63
CA TRP A 166 -6.24 2.02 -23.85
C TRP A 166 -5.12 1.42 -24.70
N THR A 167 -5.38 1.08 -25.98
CA THR A 167 -4.34 0.56 -26.88
C THR A 167 -3.27 1.60 -27.19
N VAL A 168 -3.64 2.89 -27.19
CA VAL A 168 -2.70 4.01 -27.38
C VAL A 168 -1.65 4.07 -26.27
N PHE A 169 -1.98 3.55 -25.08
CA PHE A 169 -1.10 3.47 -23.92
C PHE A 169 -0.45 2.10 -23.75
N ALA A 170 -0.49 1.24 -24.79
CA ALA A 170 0.04 -0.12 -24.78
C ALA A 170 -0.49 -1.00 -23.63
N CYS A 171 -1.75 -0.81 -23.25
CA CYS A 171 -2.41 -1.57 -22.19
C CYS A 171 -3.37 -2.63 -22.77
N HIS A 172 -3.56 -3.74 -22.05
CA HIS A 172 -4.49 -4.80 -22.41
C HIS A 172 -5.76 -4.76 -21.56
N GLU A 173 -6.92 -5.04 -22.17
CA GLU A 173 -8.21 -4.99 -21.48
C GLU A 173 -8.27 -5.93 -20.27
N GLY A 174 -7.74 -7.15 -20.40
CA GLY A 174 -7.72 -8.12 -19.30
C GLY A 174 -7.01 -7.60 -18.05
N ASP A 175 -5.89 -6.90 -18.22
CA ASP A 175 -5.15 -6.32 -17.11
C ASP A 175 -5.91 -5.17 -16.46
N LEU A 176 -6.54 -4.30 -17.27
CA LEU A 176 -7.35 -3.19 -16.77
C LEU A 176 -8.53 -3.69 -15.93
N VAL A 177 -9.23 -4.71 -16.44
CA VAL A 177 -10.37 -5.34 -15.74
C VAL A 177 -9.91 -6.01 -14.46
N THR A 178 -8.74 -6.66 -14.47
CA THR A 178 -8.20 -7.32 -13.27
C THR A 178 -7.82 -6.30 -12.20
N VAL A 179 -7.09 -5.24 -12.56
CA VAL A 179 -6.74 -4.15 -11.63
C VAL A 179 -8.01 -3.48 -11.10
N ALA A 180 -8.98 -3.22 -11.98
CA ALA A 180 -10.28 -2.67 -11.60
C ALA A 180 -11.01 -3.57 -10.59
N GLY A 181 -11.00 -4.89 -10.80
CA GLY A 181 -11.58 -5.87 -9.88
C GLY A 181 -10.93 -5.85 -8.50
N TYR A 182 -9.60 -5.79 -8.42
CA TYR A 182 -8.89 -5.64 -7.15
C TYR A 182 -9.30 -4.37 -6.41
N VAL A 183 -9.34 -3.23 -7.08
CA VAL A 183 -9.76 -1.96 -6.47
C VAL A 183 -11.20 -2.02 -5.99
N LEU A 184 -12.11 -2.56 -6.81
CA LEU A 184 -13.52 -2.67 -6.45
C LEU A 184 -13.76 -3.62 -5.26
N SER A 185 -12.99 -4.70 -5.16
CA SER A 185 -13.09 -5.66 -4.04
C SER A 185 -12.85 -5.02 -2.67
N LEU A 186 -12.07 -3.93 -2.60
CA LEU A 186 -11.83 -3.18 -1.37
C LEU A 186 -13.09 -2.54 -0.80
N TYR A 187 -14.05 -2.17 -1.65
CA TYR A 187 -15.31 -1.57 -1.21
C TYR A 187 -16.35 -2.61 -0.79
N HIS A 188 -16.12 -3.88 -1.11
CA HIS A 188 -16.99 -4.99 -0.71
C HIS A 188 -16.47 -5.74 0.52
N THR A 189 -15.17 -5.69 0.78
CA THR A 189 -14.53 -6.46 1.86
C THR A 189 -13.95 -5.52 2.90
N PRO A 190 -14.52 -5.44 4.12
CA PRO A 190 -13.94 -4.61 5.18
C PRO A 190 -12.58 -5.18 5.62
N PRO A 191 -11.61 -4.32 5.99
CA PRO A 191 -10.34 -4.79 6.51
C PRO A 191 -10.54 -5.49 7.87
N PRO A 192 -9.78 -6.55 8.17
CA PRO A 192 -9.81 -7.17 9.49
C PRO A 192 -9.37 -6.17 10.58
N ALA A 193 -10.10 -6.13 11.69
CA ALA A 193 -9.85 -5.19 12.78
C ALA A 193 -8.49 -5.44 13.47
N ASP A 194 -8.19 -6.71 13.75
CA ASP A 194 -7.07 -7.12 14.60
C ASP A 194 -5.93 -7.75 13.81
N LEU A 195 -5.23 -6.92 13.05
CA LEU A 195 -4.00 -7.32 12.37
C LEU A 195 -2.83 -7.44 13.37
N PRO A 196 -2.12 -8.57 13.41
CA PRO A 196 -0.99 -8.77 14.29
C PRO A 196 0.21 -7.92 13.85
N LEU A 197 0.77 -7.13 14.77
CA LEU A 197 1.92 -6.26 14.51
C LEU A 197 3.24 -6.93 14.88
N THR A 198 3.24 -7.74 15.94
CA THR A 198 4.42 -8.46 16.45
C THR A 198 4.36 -9.94 16.10
N LEU A 199 5.51 -10.64 16.18
CA LEU A 199 5.55 -12.08 15.93
C LEU A 199 4.72 -12.87 16.96
N ALA A 200 4.75 -12.45 18.23
CA ALA A 200 3.93 -13.07 19.27
C ALA A 200 2.42 -12.92 18.97
N GLU A 201 1.99 -11.74 18.52
CA GLU A 201 0.61 -11.51 18.07
C GLU A 201 0.27 -12.33 16.82
N LEU A 202 1.24 -12.55 15.92
CA LEU A 202 1.02 -13.36 14.74
C LEU A 202 0.82 -14.84 15.10
N GLU A 203 1.56 -15.35 16.09
CA GLU A 203 1.39 -16.72 16.58
C GLU A 203 0.01 -16.93 17.21
N THR A 204 -0.45 -15.98 18.05
CA THR A 204 -1.79 -16.04 18.62
C THR A 204 -2.86 -15.91 17.53
N TYR A 205 -2.70 -15.01 16.57
CA TYR A 205 -3.63 -14.84 15.44
C TYR A 205 -3.79 -16.14 14.63
N ARG A 206 -2.69 -16.86 14.38
CA ARG A 206 -2.72 -18.15 13.67
C ARG A 206 -3.40 -19.25 14.48
N ALA A 207 -3.22 -19.28 15.80
CA ALA A 207 -3.87 -20.25 16.65
C ALA A 207 -5.40 -20.10 16.61
N HIS A 208 -5.91 -18.87 16.74
CA HIS A 208 -7.36 -18.60 16.70
C HIS A 208 -7.97 -18.77 15.31
N GLY A 209 -7.21 -18.49 14.24
CA GLY A 209 -7.68 -18.65 12.86
C GLY A 209 -7.91 -20.11 12.45
N ASN A 210 -7.39 -21.09 13.20
CA ASN A 210 -7.54 -22.52 12.89
C ASN A 210 -8.82 -23.13 13.51
N ASP A 211 -9.46 -22.45 14.47
CA ASP A 211 -10.71 -22.92 15.11
C ASP A 211 -11.98 -22.54 14.34
N GLY A 212 -11.88 -21.61 13.36
CA GLY A 212 -13.03 -21.17 12.54
C GLY A 212 -13.39 -22.09 11.35
N GLY A 213 -12.67 -23.21 11.16
CA GLY A 213 -12.83 -24.12 10.02
C GLY A 213 -13.67 -25.38 10.27
N THR A 214 -14.19 -25.60 11.48
CA THR A 214 -14.97 -26.79 11.82
C THR A 214 -16.26 -26.44 12.58
N GLY A 215 -17.30 -26.01 11.86
CA GLY A 215 -18.61 -25.87 12.49
C GLY A 215 -19.63 -25.02 11.75
N SER A 216 -20.35 -25.63 10.81
CA SER A 216 -21.82 -25.53 10.61
C SER A 216 -22.20 -25.90 9.18
N ALA A 217 -22.16 -27.20 8.89
CA ALA A 217 -23.04 -27.81 7.89
C ALA A 217 -24.00 -28.72 8.65
N THR A 218 -25.15 -28.15 9.04
CA THR A 218 -26.39 -28.84 9.38
C THR A 218 -27.54 -27.90 9.09
#